data_AF-A0A673Y651-F1
#
_entry.id   AF-A0A673Y651-F1
#
_cell.length_a   1.000
_cell.length_b   1.000
_cell.length_c   1.000
_cell.angle_alpha   90.00
_cell.angle_beta   90.00
_cell.angle_gamma   90.00
#
_symmetry.space_group_name_H-M   'P 1'
#
loop_
_entity.id
_entity.type
_entity.pdbx_description
1 polymer ?
#
loop_
_entity_poly.entity_id
_entity_poly.type
_entity_poly.pdbx_seq_one_letter_code
_entity_poly.pdbx_strand_id
1 'polypeptide(L)'
;MAGTRTRRGTGSEQSRTARAAAIAEQLHHECALLLELYRKKETFAEELTIGGDRLVTVPPLSSQLSSNDMLWRLYSALQQCRNLLEHAIGREEGVGNDRNRTEYESQKRTVSDRLGHLLESTRLLLADGAGTAAITPDPNNTEIDGPVNGSPFALKLWIYRIFNELEHWTLTASKTLKDLHPDGAAPKERGTRGKARGRRTRR
;
A
#
# COMPACT_ATOMS: atom_id res chain seq x y z
N MET A 1 17.21 -28.42 33.09
CA MET A 1 17.57 -27.05 32.67
C MET A 1 16.66 -26.65 31.52
N ALA A 2 16.24 -25.38 31.51
CA ALA A 2 15.10 -24.86 30.76
C ALA A 2 15.34 -24.80 29.24
N GLY A 3 14.34 -25.26 28.47
CA GLY A 3 14.27 -25.04 27.02
C GLY A 3 13.77 -23.63 26.72
N THR A 4 14.66 -22.80 26.21
CA THR A 4 14.38 -21.42 25.80
C THR A 4 13.53 -21.44 24.53
N ARG A 5 12.23 -21.19 24.69
CA ARG A 5 11.27 -21.06 23.58
C ARG A 5 11.48 -19.70 22.90
N THR A 6 11.97 -19.72 21.67
CA THR A 6 12.06 -18.60 20.74
C THR A 6 10.66 -18.09 20.38
N ARG A 7 10.09 -17.20 21.20
CA ARG A 7 8.81 -16.50 20.93
C ARG A 7 9.02 -15.09 20.33
N ARG A 8 10.13 -14.86 19.61
CA ARG A 8 10.53 -13.51 19.17
C ARG A 8 10.28 -13.21 17.67
N GLY A 9 10.03 -14.21 16.82
CA GLY A 9 9.81 -14.02 15.38
C GLY A 9 8.39 -13.57 15.01
N THR A 10 7.40 -14.41 15.30
CA THR A 10 6.02 -14.22 14.79
C THR A 10 5.31 -12.99 15.32
N GLY A 11 5.48 -12.64 16.60
CA GLY A 11 4.84 -11.45 17.18
C GLY A 11 5.42 -10.12 16.69
N SER A 12 6.71 -10.12 16.28
CA SER A 12 7.35 -8.94 15.70
C SER A 12 6.89 -8.74 14.25
N GLU A 13 6.81 -9.81 13.47
CA GLU A 13 6.31 -9.77 12.09
C GLU A 13 4.83 -9.36 12.03
N GLN A 14 3.98 -9.94 12.88
CA GLN A 14 2.56 -9.54 12.98
C GLN A 14 2.40 -8.05 13.30
N SER A 15 3.20 -7.54 14.25
CA SER A 15 3.21 -6.11 14.59
C SER A 15 3.69 -5.22 13.44
N ARG A 16 4.68 -5.67 12.65
CA ARG A 16 5.15 -4.96 11.45
C ARG A 16 4.10 -4.95 10.34
N THR A 17 3.45 -6.08 10.07
CA THR A 17 2.38 -6.18 9.07
C THR A 17 1.18 -5.31 9.45
N ALA A 18 0.76 -5.33 10.72
CA ALA A 18 -0.31 -4.45 11.21
C ALA A 18 0.05 -2.96 11.06
N ARG A 19 1.30 -2.59 11.34
CA ARG A 19 1.78 -1.22 11.15
C ARG A 19 1.79 -0.83 9.67
N ALA A 20 2.26 -1.69 8.78
CA ALA A 20 2.25 -1.44 7.34
C ALA A 20 0.81 -1.29 6.81
N ALA A 21 -0.13 -2.12 7.28
CA ALA A 21 -1.54 -2.01 6.96
C ALA A 21 -2.16 -0.68 7.40
N ALA A 22 -1.82 -0.20 8.60
CA ALA A 22 -2.27 1.10 9.11
C ALA A 22 -1.71 2.27 8.29
N ILE A 23 -0.42 2.20 7.89
CA ILE A 23 0.18 3.19 6.99
C ILE A 23 -0.53 3.19 5.64
N ALA A 24 -0.83 2.02 5.08
CA ALA A 24 -1.52 1.90 3.79
C ALA A 24 -2.96 2.45 3.85
N GLU A 25 -3.68 2.21 4.94
CA GLU A 25 -5.02 2.76 5.17
C GLU A 25 -5.00 4.28 5.27
N GLN A 26 -4.06 4.83 6.05
CA GLN A 26 -3.87 6.28 6.14
C GLN A 26 -3.52 6.88 4.78
N LEU A 27 -2.57 6.25 4.05
CA LEU A 27 -2.17 6.70 2.72
C LEU A 27 -3.33 6.66 1.73
N HIS A 28 -4.21 5.66 1.80
CA HIS A 28 -5.40 5.61 0.96
C HIS A 28 -6.31 6.84 1.17
N HIS A 29 -6.57 7.22 2.43
CA HIS A 29 -7.33 8.44 2.72
C HIS A 29 -6.61 9.71 2.23
N GLU A 30 -5.29 9.76 2.40
CA GLU A 30 -4.46 10.87 1.92
C GLU A 30 -4.49 10.96 0.38
N CYS A 31 -4.52 9.83 -0.33
CA CYS A 31 -4.64 9.76 -1.80
C CYS A 31 -6.04 10.19 -2.28
N ALA A 32 -7.10 9.74 -1.62
CA ALA A 32 -8.47 10.15 -1.95
C ALA A 32 -8.66 11.67 -1.78
N LEU A 33 -8.09 12.24 -0.70
CA LEU A 33 -8.08 13.68 -0.50
C LEU A 33 -7.28 14.41 -1.58
N LEU A 34 -6.10 13.90 -1.96
CA LEU A 34 -5.27 14.47 -3.02
C LEU A 34 -6.03 14.51 -4.36
N LEU A 35 -6.71 13.41 -4.70
CA LEU A 35 -7.51 13.30 -5.90
C LEU A 35 -8.64 14.34 -5.94
N GLU A 36 -9.36 14.50 -4.83
CA GLU A 36 -10.43 15.49 -4.69
C GLU A 36 -9.92 16.93 -4.76
N LEU A 37 -8.77 17.23 -4.13
CA LEU A 37 -8.14 18.55 -4.23
C LEU A 37 -7.73 18.85 -5.68
N TYR A 38 -7.12 17.89 -6.37
CA TYR A 38 -6.71 18.06 -7.76
C TYR A 38 -7.91 18.26 -8.69
N ARG A 39 -8.96 17.48 -8.49
CA ARG A 39 -10.22 17.61 -9.23
C ARG A 39 -10.82 19.01 -9.10
N LYS A 40 -10.88 19.55 -7.88
CA LYS A 40 -11.39 20.91 -7.60
C LYS A 40 -10.48 21.97 -8.22
N LYS A 41 -9.16 21.81 -8.09
CA LYS A 41 -8.15 22.68 -8.71
C LYS A 41 -8.34 22.78 -10.23
N GLU A 42 -8.54 21.64 -10.89
CA GLU A 42 -8.67 21.57 -12.36
C GLU A 42 -10.12 21.71 -12.86
N THR A 43 -11.09 21.89 -11.98
CA THR A 43 -12.53 22.01 -12.29
C THR A 43 -13.10 20.83 -13.09
N PHE A 44 -12.62 19.62 -12.80
CA PHE A 44 -13.16 18.40 -13.42
C PHE A 44 -14.56 18.05 -12.91
N ALA A 45 -15.40 17.55 -13.82
CA ALA A 45 -16.78 17.17 -13.53
C ALA A 45 -16.91 16.03 -12.50
N GLU A 46 -18.00 16.10 -11.72
CA GLU A 46 -18.80 14.98 -11.15
C GLU A 46 -18.45 13.57 -11.62
N GLU A 47 -18.68 13.40 -12.90
CA GLU A 47 -18.88 12.10 -13.52
C GLU A 47 -17.74 11.80 -14.49
N LEU A 48 -16.56 12.38 -14.27
CA LEU A 48 -15.40 12.16 -15.15
C LEU A 48 -15.03 10.68 -15.15
N THR A 49 -15.52 9.96 -16.15
CA THR A 49 -15.15 8.56 -16.39
C THR A 49 -13.79 8.53 -17.04
N ILE A 50 -12.82 7.98 -16.31
CA ILE A 50 -11.51 7.69 -16.87
C ILE A 50 -11.64 6.46 -17.77
N GLY A 51 -11.65 6.67 -19.08
CA GLY A 51 -11.45 5.60 -20.05
C GLY A 51 -9.96 5.28 -20.21
N GLY A 52 -9.62 4.00 -20.33
CA GLY A 52 -8.28 3.53 -20.69
C GLY A 52 -7.73 2.46 -19.74
N ASP A 53 -6.67 1.80 -20.19
CA ASP A 53 -5.97 0.78 -19.41
C ASP A 53 -5.33 1.37 -18.14
N ARG A 54 -5.05 0.50 -17.16
CA ARG A 54 -4.35 0.92 -15.93
C ARG A 54 -2.94 1.41 -16.26
N LEU A 55 -2.49 2.47 -15.59
CA LEU A 55 -1.10 2.94 -15.77
C LEU A 55 -0.10 2.04 -15.06
N VAL A 56 -0.53 1.39 -13.97
CA VAL A 56 0.30 0.44 -13.24
C VAL A 56 0.03 -0.96 -13.78
N THR A 57 1.08 -1.57 -14.31
CA THR A 57 1.00 -2.91 -14.90
C THR A 57 1.73 -3.89 -14.00
N VAL A 58 0.96 -4.67 -13.23
CA VAL A 58 1.47 -5.80 -12.46
C VAL A 58 0.58 -7.03 -12.67
N PRO A 59 1.15 -8.24 -12.56
CA PRO A 59 0.34 -9.46 -12.57
C PRO A 59 -0.75 -9.43 -11.50
N PRO A 60 -1.96 -9.94 -11.78
CA PRO A 60 -3.09 -9.85 -10.85
C PRO A 60 -2.78 -10.51 -9.50
N LEU A 61 -3.21 -9.88 -8.41
CA LEU A 61 -3.15 -10.49 -7.08
C LEU A 61 -4.20 -11.60 -7.01
N SER A 62 -3.75 -12.84 -6.84
CA SER A 62 -4.61 -14.01 -6.69
C SER A 62 -4.43 -14.59 -5.29
N SER A 63 -5.51 -15.05 -4.67
CA SER A 63 -5.48 -15.74 -3.38
C SER A 63 -4.69 -17.05 -3.40
N GLN A 64 -4.29 -17.55 -4.58
CA GLN A 64 -3.46 -18.73 -4.76
C GLN A 64 -1.95 -18.43 -4.62
N LEU A 65 -1.56 -17.15 -4.59
CA LEU A 65 -0.18 -16.73 -4.44
C LEU A 65 0.31 -16.95 -3.01
N SER A 66 1.61 -17.18 -2.86
CA SER A 66 2.23 -17.15 -1.53
C SER A 66 2.16 -15.73 -0.95
N SER A 67 2.21 -15.61 0.37
CA SER A 67 2.27 -14.31 1.05
C SER A 67 3.43 -13.45 0.56
N ASN A 68 4.58 -14.06 0.24
CA ASN A 68 5.75 -13.37 -0.26
C ASN A 68 5.52 -12.84 -1.70
N ASP A 69 4.94 -13.65 -2.59
CA ASP A 69 4.62 -13.23 -3.96
C ASP A 69 3.58 -12.10 -3.98
N MET A 70 2.58 -12.15 -3.09
CA MET A 70 1.61 -11.07 -2.93
C MET A 70 2.29 -9.78 -2.47
N LEU A 71 3.16 -9.84 -1.46
CA LEU A 71 3.93 -8.69 -0.99
C LEU A 71 4.85 -8.13 -2.08
N TRP A 72 5.47 -9.00 -2.88
CA TRP A 72 6.38 -8.57 -3.94
C TRP A 72 5.62 -7.86 -5.06
N ARG A 73 4.49 -8.42 -5.51
CA ARG A 73 3.62 -7.75 -6.50
C ARG A 73 3.09 -6.42 -5.98
N LEU A 74 2.73 -6.37 -4.70
CA LEU A 74 2.28 -5.14 -4.07
C LEU A 74 3.39 -4.09 -4.03
N TYR A 75 4.60 -4.47 -3.63
CA TYR A 75 5.76 -3.60 -3.62
C TYR A 75 6.05 -3.04 -5.03
N SER A 76 6.05 -3.89 -6.05
CA SER A 76 6.26 -3.48 -7.44
C SER A 76 5.20 -2.49 -7.93
N ALA A 77 3.93 -2.71 -7.58
CA ALA A 77 2.84 -1.79 -7.94
C ALA A 77 2.99 -0.42 -7.25
N LEU A 78 3.32 -0.41 -5.95
CA LEU A 78 3.56 0.82 -5.19
C LEU A 78 4.79 1.58 -5.69
N GLN A 79 5.82 0.86 -6.15
CA GLN A 79 7.02 1.46 -6.73
C GLN A 79 6.69 2.14 -8.07
N GLN A 80 5.88 1.51 -8.93
CA GLN A 80 5.38 2.16 -10.15
C GLN A 80 4.54 3.40 -9.81
N CYS A 81 3.66 3.33 -8.81
CA CYS A 81 2.89 4.49 -8.33
C CYS A 81 3.79 5.65 -7.90
N ARG A 82 4.89 5.35 -7.19
CA ARG A 82 5.87 6.35 -6.77
C ARG A 82 6.53 7.01 -7.96
N ASN A 83 7.01 6.22 -8.92
CA ASN A 83 7.63 6.76 -10.13
C ASN A 83 6.65 7.66 -10.89
N LEU A 84 5.39 7.24 -11.05
CA LEU A 84 4.34 8.05 -11.68
C LEU A 84 4.12 9.37 -10.95
N LEU A 85 4.03 9.35 -9.61
CA LEU A 85 3.87 10.55 -8.79
C LEU A 85 5.03 11.53 -8.96
N GLU A 86 6.28 11.03 -8.95
CA GLU A 86 7.47 11.86 -9.17
C GLU A 86 7.45 12.54 -10.55
N HIS A 87 7.02 11.82 -11.60
CA HIS A 87 6.85 12.39 -12.93
C HIS A 87 5.71 13.42 -13.00
N ALA A 88 4.60 13.18 -12.29
CA ALA A 88 3.50 14.14 -12.18
C ALA A 88 3.97 15.44 -11.53
N ILE A 89 4.69 15.35 -10.41
CA ILE A 89 5.25 16.52 -9.70
C ILE A 89 6.20 17.29 -10.62
N GLY A 90 7.17 16.62 -11.24
CA GLY A 90 8.15 17.28 -12.11
C GLY A 90 7.55 17.97 -13.34
N ARG A 91 6.43 17.45 -13.87
CA ARG A 91 5.73 18.06 -15.02
C ARG A 91 4.73 19.15 -14.61
N GLU A 92 4.22 19.12 -13.40
CA GLU A 92 3.24 20.09 -12.89
C GLU A 92 3.89 21.42 -12.44
N GLU A 93 5.15 21.40 -12.00
CA GLU A 93 5.89 22.57 -11.49
C GLU A 93 6.05 23.72 -12.52
N GLY A 94 5.73 23.51 -13.80
CA GLY A 94 5.74 24.53 -14.84
C GLY A 94 4.46 25.37 -15.00
N VAL A 95 3.36 25.07 -14.28
CA VAL A 95 2.03 25.64 -14.58
C VAL A 95 1.37 26.26 -13.35
N GLY A 96 1.65 27.54 -13.09
CA GLY A 96 0.71 28.44 -12.40
C GLY A 96 0.92 28.69 -10.89
N ASN A 97 0.73 29.96 -10.52
CA ASN A 97 0.88 30.52 -9.19
C ASN A 97 -0.51 30.92 -8.67
N ASP A 98 -1.10 30.14 -7.75
CA ASP A 98 -2.41 30.47 -7.18
C ASP A 98 -2.50 30.13 -5.68
N ARG A 99 -3.30 30.89 -4.93
CA ARG A 99 -3.32 30.94 -3.46
C ARG A 99 -3.87 29.67 -2.79
N ASN A 100 -4.61 28.84 -3.53
CA ASN A 100 -5.06 27.50 -3.09
C ASN A 100 -4.00 26.40 -3.27
N ARG A 101 -2.79 26.74 -3.74
CA ARG A 101 -1.69 25.80 -3.96
C ARG A 101 -1.20 25.17 -2.65
N THR A 102 -1.30 25.82 -1.51
CA THR A 102 -0.67 25.34 -0.27
C THR A 102 -1.23 24.01 0.22
N GLU A 103 -2.56 23.84 0.27
CA GLU A 103 -3.18 22.59 0.73
C GLU A 103 -2.89 21.44 -0.23
N TYR A 104 -3.12 21.64 -1.53
CA TYR A 104 -2.82 20.65 -2.57
C TYR A 104 -1.34 20.24 -2.61
N GLU A 105 -0.41 21.19 -2.58
CA GLU A 105 1.03 20.89 -2.55
C GLU A 105 1.45 20.20 -1.25
N SER A 106 0.89 20.63 -0.11
CA SER A 106 1.15 19.97 1.17
C SER A 106 0.64 18.52 1.17
N GLN A 107 -0.51 18.28 0.54
CA GLN A 107 -1.09 16.96 0.41
C GLN A 107 -0.26 16.08 -0.52
N LYS A 108 0.22 16.62 -1.66
CA LYS A 108 1.16 15.89 -2.54
C LYS A 108 2.42 15.45 -1.81
N ARG A 109 3.05 16.35 -1.04
CA ARG A 109 4.23 16.01 -0.23
C ARG A 109 3.92 14.93 0.79
N THR A 110 2.80 15.07 1.51
CA THR A 110 2.35 14.09 2.49
C THR A 110 2.18 12.70 1.87
N VAL A 111 1.50 12.60 0.72
CA VAL A 111 1.32 11.35 -0.03
C VAL A 111 2.66 10.78 -0.48
N SER A 112 3.56 11.61 -1.01
CA SER A 112 4.91 11.18 -1.44
C SER A 112 5.72 10.59 -0.29
N ASP A 113 5.79 11.29 0.84
CA ASP A 113 6.55 10.85 2.02
C ASP A 113 5.97 9.56 2.61
N ARG A 114 4.64 9.51 2.74
CA ARG A 114 3.93 8.35 3.27
C ARG A 114 4.04 7.13 2.36
N LEU A 115 4.00 7.32 1.04
CA LEU A 115 4.26 6.26 0.06
C LEU A 115 5.68 5.70 0.21
N GLY A 116 6.67 6.58 0.42
CA GLY A 116 8.04 6.18 0.76
C GLY A 116 8.10 5.32 2.03
N HIS A 117 7.39 5.72 3.09
CA HIS A 117 7.31 4.94 4.33
C HIS A 117 6.63 3.58 4.15
N LEU A 118 5.57 3.50 3.33
CA LEU A 118 4.89 2.25 3.04
C LEU A 118 5.79 1.30 2.23
N LEU A 119 6.50 1.82 1.23
CA LEU A 119 7.46 1.04 0.43
C LEU A 119 8.56 0.46 1.31
N GLU A 120 9.16 1.28 2.18
CA GLU A 120 10.19 0.79 3.10
C GLU A 120 9.64 -0.25 4.09
N SER A 121 8.45 -0.03 4.64
CA SER A 121 7.80 -1.00 5.53
C SER A 121 7.53 -2.33 4.82
N THR A 122 7.07 -2.28 3.56
CA THR A 122 6.80 -3.47 2.74
C THR A 122 8.10 -4.19 2.36
N ARG A 123 9.18 -3.44 2.06
CA ARG A 123 10.51 -3.97 1.78
C ARG A 123 11.08 -4.75 2.97
N LEU A 124 10.89 -4.23 4.19
CA LEU A 124 11.31 -4.92 5.42
C LEU A 124 10.55 -6.24 5.61
N LEU A 125 9.23 -6.27 5.34
CA LEU A 125 8.45 -7.50 5.39
C LEU A 125 8.93 -8.54 4.37
N LEU A 126 9.35 -8.11 3.18
CA LEU A 126 9.95 -9.00 2.17
C LEU A 126 11.30 -9.58 2.63
N ALA A 127 12.15 -8.75 3.24
CA ALA A 127 13.47 -9.16 3.73
C ALA A 127 13.40 -10.16 4.91
N ASP A 128 12.38 -10.05 5.76
CA ASP A 128 12.16 -10.99 6.87
C ASP A 128 11.63 -12.35 6.37
N GLY A 129 10.81 -12.36 5.30
CA GLY A 129 10.20 -13.57 4.75
C GLY A 129 11.09 -14.36 3.77
N ALA A 130 12.02 -13.70 3.10
CA ALA A 130 12.97 -14.32 2.18
C ALA A 130 14.36 -14.30 2.82
N GLY A 131 14.77 -15.41 3.42
CA GLY A 131 16.16 -15.59 3.88
C GLY A 131 17.12 -15.26 2.73
N THR A 132 17.68 -14.05 2.77
CA THR A 132 18.70 -13.51 1.85
C THR A 132 18.58 -13.99 0.39
N ALA A 133 17.44 -13.74 -0.25
CA ALA A 133 17.40 -13.69 -1.71
C ALA A 133 17.46 -12.22 -2.10
N ALA A 134 18.55 -11.83 -2.76
CA ALA A 134 18.79 -10.45 -3.20
C ALA A 134 17.57 -9.96 -3.99
N ILE A 135 16.83 -9.03 -3.38
CA ILE A 135 15.76 -8.28 -4.02
C ILE A 135 16.46 -7.35 -5.00
N THR A 136 16.64 -7.79 -6.23
CA THR A 136 17.01 -6.90 -7.32
C THR A 136 15.70 -6.28 -7.80
N PRO A 137 15.41 -5.00 -7.50
CA PRO A 137 14.29 -4.33 -8.13
C PRO A 137 14.66 -4.27 -9.62
N ASP A 138 13.84 -4.82 -10.50
CA ASP A 138 14.01 -4.61 -11.93
C ASP A 138 13.88 -3.09 -12.17
N PRO A 139 14.96 -2.40 -12.58
CA PRO A 139 14.92 -0.96 -12.80
C PRO A 139 14.21 -0.61 -14.12
N ASN A 140 13.86 -1.61 -14.94
CA ASN A 140 13.28 -1.39 -16.25
C ASN A 140 11.81 -1.80 -16.29
N ASN A 141 11.06 -1.09 -17.11
CA ASN A 141 9.72 -1.41 -17.60
C ASN A 141 8.56 -0.79 -16.80
N THR A 142 8.57 0.52 -16.76
CA THR A 142 7.42 1.20 -17.35
C THR A 142 8.01 2.35 -18.16
N GLU A 143 8.04 2.25 -19.49
CA GLU A 143 8.02 3.46 -20.29
C GLU A 143 6.76 4.19 -19.83
N ILE A 144 6.95 5.18 -18.95
CA ILE A 144 5.86 5.99 -18.44
C ILE A 144 5.47 6.87 -19.62
N ASP A 145 4.62 6.31 -20.48
CA ASP A 145 4.06 7.01 -21.63
C ASP A 145 3.48 8.32 -21.11
N GLY A 146 4.15 9.40 -21.49
CA GLY A 146 3.71 10.74 -21.19
C GLY A 146 2.37 11.02 -21.87
N PRO A 147 1.76 12.18 -21.58
CA PRO A 147 0.55 12.58 -22.30
C PRO A 147 0.80 12.56 -23.81
N VAL A 148 0.08 11.68 -24.52
CA VAL A 148 0.28 11.31 -25.95
C VAL A 148 0.33 12.53 -26.89
N ASN A 149 -0.29 13.65 -26.50
CA ASN A 149 -0.49 14.81 -27.37
C ASN A 149 0.15 16.11 -26.85
N GLY A 150 0.93 16.07 -25.76
CA GLY A 150 1.62 17.24 -25.19
C GLY A 150 0.73 18.43 -24.76
N SER A 151 -0.60 18.30 -24.85
CA SER A 151 -1.52 19.39 -24.54
C SER A 151 -1.68 19.56 -23.02
N PRO A 152 -1.90 20.80 -22.52
CA PRO A 152 -2.13 21.03 -21.09
C PRO A 152 -3.30 20.23 -20.54
N PHE A 153 -4.37 20.04 -21.32
CA PHE A 153 -5.51 19.22 -20.93
C PHE A 153 -5.14 17.72 -20.82
N ALA A 154 -4.37 17.20 -21.77
CA ALA A 154 -3.90 15.81 -21.72
C ALA A 154 -2.97 15.57 -20.52
N LEU A 155 -2.10 16.54 -20.20
CA LEU A 155 -1.27 16.49 -19.00
C LEU A 155 -2.14 16.45 -17.73
N LYS A 156 -3.15 17.31 -17.62
CA LYS A 156 -4.05 17.33 -16.47
C LYS A 156 -4.79 16.01 -16.29
N LEU A 157 -5.33 15.46 -17.38
CA LEU A 157 -6.00 14.17 -17.36
C LEU A 157 -5.04 13.03 -16.98
N TRP A 158 -3.80 13.08 -17.46
CA TRP A 158 -2.76 12.10 -17.13
C TRP A 158 -2.39 12.16 -15.63
N ILE A 159 -2.25 13.35 -15.04
CA ILE A 159 -2.04 13.51 -13.59
C ILE A 159 -3.24 12.98 -12.80
N TYR A 160 -4.46 13.28 -13.24
CA TYR A 160 -5.68 12.75 -12.62
C TYR A 160 -5.71 11.21 -12.61
N ARG A 161 -5.29 10.57 -13.71
CA ARG A 161 -5.15 9.11 -13.80
C ARG A 161 -4.13 8.55 -12.83
N ILE A 162 -3.02 9.24 -12.62
CA ILE A 162 -1.99 8.84 -11.63
C ILE A 162 -2.57 8.86 -10.21
N PHE A 163 -3.32 9.89 -9.85
CA PHE A 163 -3.94 9.97 -8.53
C PHE A 163 -5.00 8.86 -8.32
N ASN A 164 -5.71 8.44 -9.37
CA ASN A 164 -6.59 7.29 -9.32
C ASN A 164 -5.84 5.97 -9.11
N GLU A 165 -4.69 5.77 -9.76
CA GLU A 165 -3.86 4.58 -9.53
C GLU A 165 -3.32 4.55 -8.10
N LEU A 166 -2.86 5.70 -7.58
CA LEU A 166 -2.43 5.82 -6.19
C LEU A 166 -3.54 5.43 -5.22
N GLU A 167 -4.76 5.95 -5.38
CA GLU A 167 -5.90 5.59 -4.55
C GLU A 167 -6.21 4.08 -4.63
N HIS A 168 -6.24 3.53 -5.85
CA HIS A 168 -6.53 2.12 -6.08
C HIS A 168 -5.50 1.18 -5.44
N TRP A 169 -4.22 1.43 -5.67
CA TRP A 169 -3.14 0.56 -5.18
C TRP A 169 -2.91 0.70 -3.68
N THR A 170 -3.18 1.87 -3.09
CA THR A 170 -3.10 2.05 -1.64
C THR A 170 -4.27 1.39 -0.91
N LEU A 171 -5.48 1.42 -1.48
CA LEU A 171 -6.60 0.61 -1.00
C LEU A 171 -6.30 -0.89 -1.10
N THR A 172 -5.76 -1.32 -2.23
CA THR A 172 -5.36 -2.72 -2.47
C THR A 172 -4.25 -3.15 -1.49
N ALA A 173 -3.28 -2.27 -1.22
CA ALA A 173 -2.24 -2.48 -0.22
C ALA A 173 -2.83 -2.68 1.16
N SER A 174 -3.74 -1.79 1.59
CA SER A 174 -4.38 -1.87 2.90
C SER A 174 -5.12 -3.20 3.07
N LYS A 175 -5.94 -3.60 2.08
CA LYS A 175 -6.67 -4.87 2.11
C LYS A 175 -5.74 -6.08 2.15
N THR A 176 -4.76 -6.12 1.25
CA THR A 176 -3.82 -7.25 1.15
C THR A 176 -3.00 -7.40 2.44
N LEU A 177 -2.49 -6.31 3.00
CA LEU A 177 -1.72 -6.35 4.24
C LEU A 177 -2.57 -6.75 5.46
N LYS A 178 -3.86 -6.38 5.49
CA LYS A 178 -4.81 -6.84 6.51
C LYS A 178 -5.11 -8.34 6.35
N ASP A 179 -5.28 -8.83 5.13
CA ASP A 179 -5.52 -10.26 4.87
C ASP A 179 -4.30 -11.13 5.21
N LEU A 180 -3.10 -10.57 5.00
CA LEU A 180 -1.83 -11.15 5.44
C LEU A 180 -1.62 -11.10 6.96
N HIS A 181 -2.53 -10.47 7.71
CA HIS A 181 -2.59 -10.49 9.17
C HIS A 181 -3.68 -11.48 9.66
N PRO A 182 -3.39 -12.78 9.76
CA PRO A 182 -4.32 -13.75 10.33
C PRO A 182 -4.28 -13.65 11.86
N ASP A 183 -4.87 -12.61 12.43
CA ASP A 183 -5.30 -12.61 13.85
C ASP A 183 -6.31 -11.47 14.13
N GLY A 184 -7.45 -11.57 13.44
CA GLY A 184 -8.72 -10.94 13.84
C GLY A 184 -9.76 -11.98 14.29
N ALA A 185 -9.38 -13.24 14.47
CA ALA A 185 -10.21 -14.24 15.12
C ALA A 185 -9.82 -14.29 16.60
N ALA A 186 -10.74 -13.86 17.45
CA ALA A 186 -10.65 -13.91 18.90
C ALA A 186 -9.90 -15.14 19.43
N PRO A 187 -9.17 -15.02 20.56
CA PRO A 187 -8.58 -16.18 21.21
C PRO A 187 -9.71 -17.15 21.54
N LYS A 188 -9.89 -18.20 20.73
CA LYS A 188 -10.71 -19.34 21.14
C LYS A 188 -10.02 -19.89 22.35
N GLU A 189 -10.61 -19.59 23.50
CA GLU A 189 -10.26 -20.07 24.81
C GLU A 189 -9.77 -21.50 24.67
N ARG A 190 -8.51 -21.68 25.06
CA ARG A 190 -7.95 -23.01 25.23
C ARG A 190 -8.66 -23.58 26.45
N GLY A 191 -9.86 -24.12 26.21
CA GLY A 191 -10.74 -24.71 27.21
C GLY A 191 -9.90 -25.62 28.09
N THR A 192 -9.69 -25.15 29.32
CA THR A 192 -8.91 -25.82 30.34
C THR A 192 -9.40 -27.25 30.44
N ARG A 193 -8.50 -28.20 30.18
CA ARG A 193 -8.69 -29.63 30.45
C ARG A 193 -9.10 -29.80 31.91
N GLY A 194 -10.41 -29.86 32.18
CA GLY A 194 -10.98 -30.34 33.43
C GLY A 194 -10.72 -31.84 33.54
N LYS A 195 -9.52 -32.22 33.97
CA LYS A 195 -9.20 -33.59 34.34
C LYS A 195 -9.74 -33.82 35.76
N ALA A 196 -11.03 -34.08 35.89
CA ALA A 196 -11.62 -34.57 37.14
C ALA A 196 -11.10 -36.00 37.39
N ARG A 197 -9.98 -36.10 38.10
CA ARG A 197 -9.45 -37.37 38.62
C ARG A 197 -10.13 -37.60 39.96
N GLY A 198 -10.92 -38.68 40.02
CA GLY A 198 -11.70 -39.04 41.21
C GLY A 198 -10.84 -39.24 42.46
N ARG A 199 -11.45 -38.98 43.62
CA ARG A 199 -11.01 -39.53 44.90
C ARG A 199 -12.21 -40.11 45.62
N ARG A 200 -12.15 -41.43 45.81
CA ARG A 200 -13.10 -42.29 46.51
C ARG A 200 -12.89 -42.15 48.03
N THR A 201 -14.01 -42.10 48.76
CA THR A 201 -14.32 -42.61 50.12
C THR A 201 -13.52 -42.20 51.36
N ARG A 202 -14.26 -41.69 52.38
CA ARG A 202 -14.37 -42.31 53.73
C ARG A 202 -15.40 -41.57 54.63
N ARG A 203 -16.54 -42.20 54.92
CA ARG A 203 -17.02 -42.59 56.27
C ARG A 203 -18.33 -43.35 56.14
#